data_AF-A0A8J3KGH4-F1
#
_entry.id   AF-A0A8J3KGH4-F1
#
_cell.length_a   1.000
_cell.length_b   1.000
_cell.length_c   1.000
_cell.angle_alpha   90.00
_cell.angle_beta   90.00
_cell.angle_gamma   90.00
#
_symmetry.space_group_name_H-M   'P 1'
#
loop_
_entity.id
_entity.type
_entity.pdbx_description
1 polymer ?
#
loop_
_entity_poly.entity_id
_entity_poly.type
_entity_poly.pdbx_seq_one_letter_code
_entity_poly.pdbx_strand_id
1 'polypeptide(L)'
;MTALIPTDLPAAVPSRTYHDEPRTRRSIGLRLFVVLVVLGLGAAVVGFIRDLAAAPAAGPAVTVRPPDTLGGRAKTTDDTWARPGVDEAFADGATAVVLETYGTTLDENAVMAFAAAGAIRSPERAVTNLLLSVRKRGYTVMDFSQADPGPLGGVARCGRVSGKNGETAMCVWADYGSNGIIEWYFSSLDEARTEFPSLRAEIESRAS
;
A
#
# COMPACT_ATOMS: atom_id res chain seq x y z
N MET A 1 6.19 -75.51 -85.74
CA MET A 1 7.32 -76.07 -84.97
C MET A 1 8.16 -74.91 -84.48
N THR A 2 8.65 -75.00 -83.25
CA THR A 2 9.60 -74.09 -82.58
C THR A 2 9.00 -72.87 -81.88
N ALA A 3 8.69 -73.09 -80.60
CA ALA A 3 8.63 -72.07 -79.55
C ALA A 3 10.05 -71.69 -79.12
N LEU A 4 10.32 -70.41 -78.84
CA LEU A 4 11.34 -69.97 -77.88
C LEU A 4 10.91 -68.63 -77.26
N ILE A 5 10.74 -68.66 -75.95
CA ILE A 5 10.55 -67.50 -75.06
C ILE A 5 11.94 -66.87 -74.85
N PRO A 6 12.12 -65.54 -75.02
CA PRO A 6 13.27 -64.84 -74.49
C PRO A 6 12.93 -64.22 -73.12
N THR A 7 13.71 -64.63 -72.13
CA THR A 7 14.07 -63.88 -70.92
C THR A 7 14.77 -62.57 -71.30
N ASP A 8 14.37 -61.44 -70.70
CA ASP A 8 15.29 -60.35 -70.34
C ASP A 8 14.59 -59.34 -69.41
N LEU A 9 15.00 -59.30 -68.14
CA LEU A 9 14.73 -58.22 -67.19
C LEU A 9 15.73 -57.08 -67.44
N PRO A 10 15.30 -55.81 -67.58
CA PRO A 10 16.23 -54.70 -67.50
C PRO A 10 16.59 -54.33 -66.05
N ALA A 11 17.85 -53.95 -65.90
CA ALA A 11 18.57 -53.67 -64.67
C ALA A 11 18.01 -52.49 -63.83
N ALA A 12 18.33 -52.55 -62.53
CA ALA A 12 17.96 -51.59 -61.50
C ALA A 12 18.54 -50.18 -61.72
N VAL A 13 17.72 -49.17 -61.38
CA VAL A 13 18.05 -47.74 -61.39
C VAL A 13 18.80 -47.35 -60.11
N PRO A 14 19.93 -46.61 -60.15
CA PRO A 14 20.51 -46.03 -58.95
C PRO A 14 19.94 -44.61 -58.74
N SER A 15 19.19 -44.40 -57.66
CA SER A 15 18.75 -43.07 -57.24
C SER A 15 19.50 -42.60 -55.99
N ARG A 16 20.11 -41.43 -56.15
CA ARG A 16 20.94 -40.62 -55.23
C ARG A 16 20.45 -40.60 -53.78
N THR A 17 21.40 -40.63 -52.85
CA THR A 17 21.21 -40.28 -51.45
C THR A 17 20.76 -38.81 -51.33
N TYR A 18 19.57 -38.60 -50.77
CA TYR A 18 19.09 -37.28 -50.39
C TYR A 18 19.66 -36.95 -49.00
N HIS A 19 20.59 -36.01 -48.93
CA HIS A 19 20.93 -35.34 -47.69
C HIS A 19 19.79 -34.37 -47.35
N ASP A 20 19.05 -34.66 -46.28
CA ASP A 20 18.09 -33.74 -45.68
C ASP A 20 18.83 -32.75 -44.79
N GLU A 21 18.80 -31.46 -45.14
CA GLU A 21 19.33 -30.38 -44.31
C GLU A 21 18.17 -29.81 -43.47
N PRO A 22 18.24 -29.81 -42.12
CA PRO A 22 17.10 -29.41 -41.30
C PRO A 22 16.98 -27.88 -41.26
N ARG A 23 16.21 -27.29 -42.17
CA ARG A 23 15.91 -25.86 -42.16
C ARG A 23 14.59 -25.54 -41.46
N THR A 24 14.71 -24.75 -40.38
CA THR A 24 13.74 -23.76 -39.87
C THR A 24 12.44 -24.23 -39.19
N ARG A 25 12.52 -24.71 -37.94
CA ARG A 25 11.42 -24.65 -36.95
C ARG A 25 11.56 -23.52 -35.91
N ARG A 26 12.71 -22.83 -35.84
CA ARG A 26 13.01 -21.83 -34.80
C ARG A 26 12.31 -20.47 -34.97
N SER A 27 11.88 -20.10 -36.18
CA SER A 27 11.33 -18.75 -36.45
C SER A 27 9.86 -18.55 -36.06
N ILE A 28 9.06 -19.62 -36.03
CA ILE A 28 7.62 -19.53 -35.71
C ILE A 28 7.42 -19.42 -34.19
N GLY A 29 8.18 -20.19 -33.39
CA GLY A 29 8.13 -20.12 -31.93
C GLY A 29 8.56 -18.76 -31.38
N LEU A 30 9.56 -18.13 -32.00
CA LEU A 30 10.04 -16.80 -31.60
C LEU A 30 9.02 -15.70 -31.90
N ARG A 31 8.32 -15.78 -33.05
CA ARG A 31 7.29 -14.79 -33.42
C ARG A 31 6.07 -14.85 -32.49
N LEU A 32 5.60 -16.05 -32.15
CA LEU A 32 4.51 -16.25 -31.18
C LEU A 32 4.88 -15.75 -29.79
N PHE A 33 6.11 -16.00 -29.34
CA PHE A 33 6.60 -15.51 -28.05
C PHE A 33 6.65 -13.97 -28.00
N VAL A 34 7.17 -13.31 -29.06
CA VAL A 34 7.23 -11.84 -29.12
C VAL A 34 5.82 -11.23 -29.12
N VAL A 35 4.86 -11.81 -29.86
CA VAL A 35 3.47 -11.32 -29.85
C VAL A 35 2.84 -11.47 -28.47
N LEU A 36 3.03 -12.59 -27.78
CA LEU A 36 2.51 -12.80 -26.42
C LEU A 36 3.17 -11.87 -25.39
N VAL A 37 4.47 -11.61 -25.50
CA VAL A 37 5.17 -10.64 -24.63
C VAL A 37 4.67 -9.23 -24.88
N VAL A 38 4.49 -8.80 -26.13
CA VAL A 38 3.96 -7.46 -26.47
C VAL A 38 2.50 -7.30 -26.04
N LEU A 39 1.65 -8.33 -26.21
CA LEU A 39 0.26 -8.30 -25.75
C LEU A 39 0.15 -8.35 -24.22
N GLY A 40 0.98 -9.15 -23.55
CA GLY A 40 1.04 -9.23 -22.09
C GLY A 40 1.55 -7.94 -21.45
N LEU A 41 2.61 -7.34 -22.01
CA LEU A 41 3.10 -6.01 -21.63
C LEU A 41 2.05 -4.94 -21.92
N GLY A 42 1.38 -5.00 -23.07
CA GLY A 42 0.30 -4.08 -23.43
C GLY A 42 -0.86 -4.13 -22.44
N ALA A 43 -1.30 -5.32 -22.04
CA ALA A 43 -2.35 -5.49 -21.03
C ALA A 43 -1.94 -4.99 -19.65
N ALA A 44 -0.68 -5.26 -19.22
CA ALA A 44 -0.16 -4.77 -17.95
C ALA A 44 -0.04 -3.23 -17.92
N VAL A 45 0.45 -2.63 -19.01
CA VAL A 45 0.54 -1.17 -19.16
C VAL A 45 -0.84 -0.53 -19.20
N VAL A 46 -1.80 -1.09 -19.94
CA VAL A 46 -3.19 -0.60 -20.00
C VAL A 46 -3.87 -0.72 -18.62
N GLY A 47 -3.66 -1.82 -17.90
CA GLY A 47 -4.15 -1.97 -16.52
C GLY A 47 -3.59 -0.90 -15.58
N PHE A 48 -2.26 -0.69 -15.63
CA PHE A 48 -1.58 0.33 -14.83
C PHE A 48 -2.04 1.76 -15.16
N ILE A 49 -2.27 2.07 -16.45
CA ILE A 49 -2.80 3.36 -16.89
C ILE A 49 -4.25 3.56 -16.42
N ARG A 50 -5.09 2.52 -16.44
CA ARG A 50 -6.47 2.59 -15.94
C ARG A 50 -6.52 2.85 -14.43
N ASP A 51 -5.63 2.21 -13.66
CA ASP A 51 -5.51 2.45 -12.22
C ASP A 51 -5.02 3.87 -11.88
N LEU A 52 -4.18 4.46 -12.73
CA LEU A 52 -3.76 5.86 -12.61
C LEU A 52 -4.89 6.84 -12.96
N ALA A 53 -5.70 6.51 -13.95
CA ALA A 53 -6.79 7.36 -14.45
C ALA A 53 -8.10 7.24 -13.66
N ALA A 54 -8.26 6.20 -12.84
CA ALA A 54 -9.43 6.05 -11.99
C ALA A 54 -9.46 7.14 -10.91
N ALA A 55 -10.55 7.91 -10.89
CA ALA A 55 -10.86 8.78 -9.76
C ALA A 55 -10.93 7.93 -8.48
N PRO A 56 -10.53 8.46 -7.30
CA PRO A 56 -10.77 7.76 -6.05
C PRO A 56 -12.24 7.36 -6.01
N ALA A 57 -12.52 6.08 -5.72
CA ALA A 57 -13.84 5.71 -5.28
C ALA A 57 -14.16 6.62 -4.09
N ALA A 58 -15.19 7.46 -4.23
CA ALA A 58 -15.60 8.32 -3.13
C ALA A 58 -16.06 7.39 -2.00
N GLY A 59 -15.20 7.22 -0.98
CA GLY A 59 -15.61 6.63 0.27
C GLY A 59 -16.76 7.45 0.87
N PRO A 60 -17.46 6.91 1.88
CA PRO A 60 -18.36 7.73 2.69
C PRO A 60 -17.64 9.00 3.10
N ALA A 61 -18.29 10.16 2.99
CA ALA A 61 -17.67 11.40 3.43
C ALA A 61 -17.34 11.25 4.93
N VAL A 62 -16.07 11.44 5.30
CA VAL A 62 -15.59 11.46 6.68
C VAL A 62 -15.14 12.87 7.00
N THR A 63 -15.33 13.28 8.25
CA THR A 63 -14.78 14.54 8.78
C THR A 63 -13.99 14.24 10.05
N VAL A 64 -12.99 15.08 10.32
CA VAL A 64 -12.18 15.04 11.54
C VAL A 64 -12.36 16.33 12.31
N ARG A 65 -12.42 16.25 13.64
CA ARG A 65 -12.52 17.41 14.53
C ARG A 65 -11.67 17.20 15.78
N PRO A 66 -11.01 18.25 16.30
CA PRO A 66 -10.29 18.13 17.55
C PRO A 66 -11.30 18.08 18.70
N PRO A 67 -11.39 16.98 19.47
CA PRO A 67 -12.26 16.96 20.64
C PRO A 67 -11.71 17.86 21.77
N ASP A 68 -12.54 18.17 22.76
CA ASP A 68 -12.08 18.90 23.96
C ASP A 68 -11.18 18.02 24.85
N THR A 69 -11.45 16.71 24.82
CA THR A 69 -10.68 15.68 25.49
C THR A 69 -10.44 14.51 24.55
N LEU A 70 -9.32 13.79 24.71
CA LEU A 70 -9.06 12.57 23.97
C LEU A 70 -8.75 11.43 24.95
N GLY A 71 -9.66 10.45 25.04
CA GLY A 71 -9.54 9.37 26.02
C GLY A 71 -9.57 9.89 27.46
N GLY A 72 -10.37 10.94 27.70
CA GLY A 72 -10.46 11.63 28.98
C GLY A 72 -9.30 12.59 29.30
N ARG A 73 -8.28 12.69 28.44
CA ARG A 73 -7.17 13.65 28.61
C ARG A 73 -7.59 15.02 28.08
N ALA A 74 -7.47 16.06 28.88
CA ALA A 74 -7.74 17.43 28.43
C ALA A 74 -6.71 17.89 27.39
N LYS A 75 -7.14 18.71 26.42
CA LYS A 75 -6.22 19.37 25.49
C LYS A 75 -5.17 20.18 26.26
N THR A 76 -3.92 20.15 25.81
CA THR A 76 -2.80 20.88 26.43
C THR A 76 -2.13 21.81 25.42
N THR A 77 -1.45 22.84 25.93
CA THR A 77 -0.54 23.69 25.15
C THR A 77 0.93 23.30 25.35
N ASP A 78 1.19 22.21 26.07
CA ASP A 78 2.53 21.63 26.19
C ASP A 78 2.96 21.04 24.83
N ASP A 79 3.90 21.72 24.18
CA ASP A 79 4.44 21.37 22.88
C ASP A 79 5.76 20.61 22.95
N THR A 80 6.19 20.18 24.15
CA THR A 80 7.45 19.44 24.38
C THR A 80 7.62 18.28 23.41
N TRP A 81 6.51 17.64 23.04
CA TRP A 81 6.49 16.47 22.17
C TRP A 81 5.85 16.70 20.81
N ALA A 82 5.50 17.95 20.48
CA ALA A 82 5.00 18.31 19.17
C ALA A 82 5.99 17.84 18.09
N ARG A 83 5.45 17.47 16.93
CA ARG A 83 6.26 17.08 15.75
C ARG A 83 6.17 18.17 14.68
N PRO A 84 7.09 19.15 14.64
CA PRO A 84 7.10 20.16 13.59
C PRO A 84 7.09 19.55 12.18
N GLY A 85 6.30 20.13 11.28
CA GLY A 85 6.23 19.75 9.86
C GLY A 85 5.54 18.42 9.60
N VAL A 86 4.87 17.83 10.59
CA VAL A 86 4.06 16.61 10.40
C VAL A 86 2.75 16.93 9.69
N ASP A 87 2.22 18.14 9.86
CA ASP A 87 1.08 18.71 9.14
C ASP A 87 1.27 18.71 7.63
N GLU A 88 2.51 18.87 7.14
CA GLU A 88 2.85 18.74 5.72
C GLU A 88 2.51 17.34 5.16
N ALA A 89 2.53 16.28 5.99
CA ALA A 89 2.12 14.94 5.56
C ALA A 89 0.61 14.81 5.34
N PHE A 90 -0.17 15.77 5.85
CA PHE A 90 -1.62 15.78 5.89
C PHE A 90 -2.24 16.88 5.05
N ALA A 91 -1.50 17.92 4.67
CA ALA A 91 -2.03 19.13 4.04
C ALA A 91 -2.60 18.92 2.62
N ASP A 92 -1.99 18.02 1.83
CA ASP A 92 -2.34 17.86 0.42
C ASP A 92 -3.73 17.23 0.24
N GLY A 93 -4.70 18.04 -0.21
CA GLY A 93 -6.06 17.58 -0.51
C GLY A 93 -6.92 17.34 0.73
N ALA A 94 -6.48 17.75 1.91
CA ALA A 94 -7.28 17.70 3.12
C ALA A 94 -8.42 18.72 3.12
N THR A 95 -9.55 18.31 3.67
CA THR A 95 -10.77 19.12 3.85
C THR A 95 -10.97 19.53 5.30
N ALA A 96 -10.34 18.81 6.23
CA ALA A 96 -10.23 19.15 7.65
C ALA A 96 -8.97 18.49 8.22
N VAL A 97 -8.36 19.12 9.22
CA VAL A 97 -7.14 18.63 9.88
C VAL A 97 -7.29 18.78 11.39
N VAL A 98 -6.77 17.78 12.12
CA VAL A 98 -6.55 17.80 13.57
C VAL A 98 -5.05 17.71 13.80
N LEU A 99 -4.56 18.58 14.67
CA LEU A 99 -3.16 18.68 15.08
C LEU A 99 -3.17 19.12 16.54
N GLU A 100 -3.23 18.17 17.47
CA GLU A 100 -3.48 18.49 18.88
C GLU A 100 -2.75 17.52 19.82
N THR A 101 -2.40 18.02 20.99
CA THR A 101 -1.84 17.24 22.11
C THR A 101 -2.79 17.28 23.29
N TYR A 102 -2.92 16.16 23.98
CA TYR A 102 -3.81 15.97 25.12
C TYR A 102 -3.03 15.38 26.31
N GLY A 103 -3.36 15.81 27.52
CA GLY A 103 -2.73 15.37 28.76
C GLY A 103 -1.43 16.12 29.08
N THR A 104 -0.66 15.64 30.05
CA THR A 104 0.57 16.32 30.49
C THR A 104 1.73 15.36 30.73
N THR A 105 2.94 15.91 30.69
CA THR A 105 4.17 15.21 31.10
C THR A 105 4.23 14.93 32.59
N LEU A 106 3.66 15.82 33.42
CA LEU A 106 3.64 15.67 34.89
C LEU A 106 2.82 14.46 35.33
N ASP A 107 1.74 14.17 34.60
CA ASP A 107 0.87 13.04 34.88
C ASP A 107 1.32 11.76 34.15
N GLU A 108 2.45 11.80 33.43
CA GLU A 108 2.93 10.73 32.54
C GLU A 108 1.81 10.16 31.67
N ASN A 109 0.95 11.04 31.17
CA ASN A 109 -0.25 10.64 30.45
C ASN A 109 -0.55 11.65 29.36
N ALA A 110 0.19 11.53 28.27
CA ALA A 110 0.10 12.43 27.12
C ALA A 110 -0.07 11.65 25.82
N VAL A 111 -0.92 12.20 24.95
CA VAL A 111 -1.20 11.66 23.62
C VAL A 111 -1.21 12.80 22.62
N MET A 112 -0.59 12.58 21.47
CA MET A 112 -0.64 13.49 20.34
C MET A 112 -1.44 12.86 19.21
N ALA A 113 -2.33 13.64 18.61
CA ALA A 113 -3.21 13.19 17.54
C ALA A 113 -3.08 14.09 16.31
N PHE A 114 -2.84 13.43 15.17
CA PHE A 114 -2.93 14.03 13.85
C PHE A 114 -3.94 13.27 13.03
N ALA A 115 -4.84 13.98 12.40
CA ALA A 115 -5.78 13.36 11.47
C ALA A 115 -6.11 14.34 10.36
N ALA A 116 -6.39 13.81 9.18
CA ALA A 116 -6.93 14.59 8.09
C ALA A 116 -8.10 13.85 7.44
N ALA A 117 -9.14 14.61 7.11
CA ALA A 117 -10.22 14.16 6.25
C ALA A 117 -9.91 14.54 4.81
N GLY A 118 -10.07 13.61 3.88
CA GLY A 118 -9.82 13.81 2.46
C GLY A 118 -9.96 12.51 1.67
N ALA A 119 -10.16 12.62 0.36
CA ALA A 119 -10.32 11.45 -0.49
C ALA A 119 -9.00 10.66 -0.58
N ILE A 120 -9.03 9.40 -0.16
CA ILE A 120 -7.86 8.51 -0.16
C ILE A 120 -8.12 7.34 -1.10
N ARG A 121 -7.25 7.19 -2.11
CA ARG A 121 -7.37 6.11 -3.12
C ARG A 121 -7.07 4.72 -2.57
N SER A 122 -6.04 4.61 -1.73
CA SER A 122 -5.61 3.34 -1.15
C SER A 122 -5.22 3.56 0.31
N PRO A 123 -6.05 3.09 1.25
CA PRO A 123 -5.73 3.14 2.68
C PRO A 123 -4.37 2.51 3.03
N GLU A 124 -4.02 1.38 2.40
CA GLU A 124 -2.74 0.70 2.61
C GLU A 124 -1.55 1.57 2.20
N ARG A 125 -1.66 2.26 1.04
CA ARG A 125 -0.60 3.18 0.58
C ARG A 125 -0.53 4.41 1.49
N ALA A 126 -1.66 4.94 1.93
CA ALA A 126 -1.69 6.07 2.86
C ALA A 126 -0.97 5.75 4.18
N VAL A 127 -1.30 4.60 4.81
CA VAL A 127 -0.59 4.12 6.01
C VAL A 127 0.91 3.94 5.75
N THR A 128 1.28 3.33 4.63
CA THR A 128 2.69 3.12 4.27
C THR A 128 3.42 4.45 4.11
N ASN A 129 2.79 5.43 3.44
CA ASN A 129 3.36 6.75 3.21
C ASN A 129 3.52 7.53 4.52
N LEU A 130 2.55 7.46 5.44
CA LEU A 130 2.66 8.08 6.76
C LEU A 130 3.88 7.53 7.51
N LEU A 131 4.06 6.21 7.56
CA LEU A 131 5.22 5.59 8.21
C LEU A 131 6.55 5.98 7.53
N LEU A 132 6.59 6.03 6.20
CA LEU A 132 7.76 6.52 5.46
C LEU A 132 8.05 7.99 5.77
N SER A 133 7.01 8.80 5.95
CA SER A 133 7.15 10.21 6.30
C SER A 133 7.73 10.39 7.70
N VAL A 134 7.34 9.54 8.66
CA VAL A 134 7.92 9.51 10.02
C VAL A 134 9.41 9.13 9.93
N ARG A 135 9.75 8.10 9.13
CA ARG A 135 11.16 7.70 8.91
C ARG A 135 12.00 8.79 8.27
N LYS A 136 11.48 9.48 7.26
CA LYS A 136 12.17 10.60 6.58
C LYS A 136 12.51 11.75 7.53
N ARG A 137 11.74 11.92 8.61
CA ARG A 137 11.97 12.90 9.67
C ARG A 137 13.00 12.43 10.72
N GLY A 138 13.68 11.31 10.49
CA GLY A 138 14.78 10.83 11.32
C GLY A 138 14.35 9.91 12.47
N TYR A 139 13.09 9.46 12.49
CA TYR A 139 12.60 8.53 13.49
C TYR A 139 12.79 7.07 13.04
N THR A 140 13.07 6.19 13.99
CA THR A 140 13.09 4.75 13.77
C THR A 140 11.69 4.19 13.98
N VAL A 141 11.10 3.55 12.97
CA VAL A 141 9.78 2.91 13.02
C VAL A 141 9.97 1.41 13.21
N MET A 142 9.39 0.84 14.26
CA MET A 142 9.64 -0.53 14.72
C MET A 142 8.34 -1.29 14.97
N ASP A 143 8.32 -2.58 14.67
CA ASP A 143 7.28 -3.52 15.10
C ASP A 143 5.83 -3.13 14.75
N PHE A 144 5.65 -2.45 13.61
CA PHE A 144 4.33 -2.10 13.10
C PHE A 144 3.61 -3.34 12.56
N SER A 145 2.55 -3.75 13.25
CA SER A 145 1.65 -4.82 12.80
C SER A 145 0.22 -4.32 12.72
N GLN A 146 -0.66 -5.13 12.13
CA GLN A 146 -2.10 -4.85 12.06
C GLN A 146 -2.68 -4.57 13.45
N ALA A 147 -3.59 -3.61 13.50
CA ALA A 147 -4.41 -3.27 14.67
C ALA A 147 -5.88 -3.22 14.27
N ASP A 148 -6.78 -3.21 15.26
CA ASP A 148 -8.20 -2.99 15.01
C ASP A 148 -8.41 -1.57 14.44
N PRO A 149 -8.96 -1.41 13.23
CA PRO A 149 -9.21 -0.10 12.66
C PRO A 149 -10.38 0.64 13.34
N GLY A 150 -11.22 -0.01 14.14
CA GLY A 150 -12.40 0.61 14.71
C GLY A 150 -13.56 0.75 13.71
N PRO A 151 -14.61 1.52 14.07
CA PRO A 151 -15.93 1.43 13.44
C PRO A 151 -16.00 1.98 12.01
N LEU A 152 -15.10 2.88 11.62
CA LEU A 152 -15.04 3.37 10.23
C LEU A 152 -14.25 2.43 9.30
N GLY A 153 -13.61 1.40 9.85
CA GLY A 153 -12.86 0.40 9.09
C GLY A 153 -11.60 0.96 8.43
N GLY A 154 -11.22 0.38 7.30
CA GLY A 154 -9.97 0.69 6.62
C GLY A 154 -8.80 -0.14 7.17
N VAL A 155 -7.62 0.48 7.21
CA VAL A 155 -6.36 -0.14 7.60
C VAL A 155 -5.81 0.60 8.81
N ALA A 156 -5.45 -0.14 9.85
CA ALA A 156 -4.72 0.37 10.99
C ALA A 156 -3.49 -0.48 11.30
N ARG A 157 -2.43 0.17 11.75
CA ARG A 157 -1.22 -0.49 12.23
C ARG A 157 -0.67 0.23 13.46
N CYS A 158 -0.19 -0.54 14.43
CA CYS A 158 0.45 0.01 15.62
C CYS A 158 1.84 -0.62 15.81
N GLY A 159 2.78 0.22 16.22
CA GLY A 159 4.15 -0.18 16.54
C GLY A 159 4.82 0.88 17.40
N ARG A 160 6.14 0.83 17.47
CA ARG A 160 6.95 1.76 18.25
C ARG A 160 7.70 2.73 17.37
N VAL A 161 7.92 3.93 17.88
CA VAL A 161 8.75 4.95 17.24
C VAL A 161 9.81 5.41 18.22
N SER A 162 11.06 5.41 17.78
CA SER A 162 12.18 5.94 18.57
C SER A 162 12.76 7.18 17.92
N GLY A 163 13.00 8.22 18.71
CA GLY A 163 13.59 9.48 18.28
C GLY A 163 14.25 10.25 19.42
N LYS A 164 14.33 11.57 19.28
CA LYS A 164 14.95 12.47 20.30
C LYS A 164 14.26 12.40 21.66
N ASN A 165 12.99 12.02 21.65
CA ASN A 165 12.07 12.06 22.78
C ASN A 165 11.94 10.70 23.47
N GLY A 166 12.82 9.75 23.14
CA GLY A 166 12.71 8.36 23.60
C GLY A 166 11.91 7.50 22.64
N GLU A 167 11.48 6.34 23.15
CA GLU A 167 10.63 5.39 22.44
C GLU A 167 9.17 5.60 22.86
N THR A 168 8.27 5.68 21.89
CA THR A 168 6.83 5.91 22.08
C THR A 168 6.02 4.85 21.34
N ALA A 169 4.79 4.60 21.80
CA ALA A 169 3.83 3.78 21.06
C ALA A 169 3.09 4.66 20.04
N MET A 170 2.88 4.15 18.83
CA MET A 170 2.21 4.90 17.77
C MET A 170 1.29 3.99 16.95
N CYS A 171 0.08 4.45 16.72
CA CYS A 171 -0.88 3.84 15.82
C CYS A 171 -1.12 4.78 14.63
N VAL A 172 -1.23 4.19 13.44
CA VAL A 172 -1.50 4.90 12.20
C VAL A 172 -2.69 4.26 11.51
N TRP A 173 -3.51 5.05 10.85
CA TRP A 173 -4.64 4.54 10.10
C TRP A 173 -4.87 5.27 8.80
N ALA A 174 -5.63 4.61 7.95
CA ALA A 174 -6.33 5.24 6.86
C ALA A 174 -7.61 4.45 6.53
N ASP A 175 -8.61 5.16 6.03
CA ASP A 175 -9.75 4.65 5.31
C ASP A 175 -9.88 5.45 3.99
N TYR A 176 -11.01 5.37 3.30
CA TYR A 176 -11.19 6.06 2.02
C TYR A 176 -11.49 7.57 2.15
N GLY A 177 -11.78 8.06 3.36
CA GLY A 177 -12.14 9.43 3.68
C GLY A 177 -11.26 10.11 4.73
N SER A 178 -10.40 9.37 5.44
CA SER A 178 -9.47 9.94 6.43
C SER A 178 -8.21 9.11 6.64
N ASN A 179 -7.16 9.77 7.15
CA ASN A 179 -5.97 9.11 7.67
C ASN A 179 -5.45 9.85 8.91
N GLY A 180 -4.55 9.21 9.66
CA GLY A 180 -4.01 9.83 10.85
C GLY A 180 -2.95 9.02 11.59
N ILE A 181 -2.45 9.64 12.63
CA ILE A 181 -1.48 9.13 13.60
C ILE A 181 -1.97 9.49 15.00
N ILE A 182 -1.99 8.53 15.91
CA ILE A 182 -2.05 8.78 17.35
C ILE A 182 -0.77 8.22 17.97
N GLU A 183 -0.13 9.01 18.82
CA GLU A 183 1.11 8.66 19.50
C GLU A 183 0.94 8.83 21.01
N TRP A 184 1.36 7.81 21.76
CA TRP A 184 1.35 7.76 23.21
C TRP A 184 2.78 7.84 23.73
N TYR A 185 3.05 8.81 24.59
CA TYR A 185 4.41 9.06 25.09
C TYR A 185 4.81 8.18 26.26
N PHE A 186 3.83 7.75 27.06
CA PHE A 186 4.05 7.09 28.34
C PHE A 186 3.28 5.77 28.45
N SER A 187 2.82 5.23 27.33
CA SER A 187 2.06 3.97 27.29
C SER A 187 2.83 2.90 26.53
N SER A 188 2.62 1.66 26.95
CA SER A 188 3.07 0.50 26.19
C SER A 188 2.34 0.39 24.85
N LEU A 189 2.92 -0.38 23.93
CA LEU A 189 2.28 -0.67 22.64
C LEU A 189 0.93 -1.39 22.80
N ASP A 190 0.78 -2.26 23.80
CA ASP A 190 -0.45 -3.02 24.01
C ASP A 190 -1.57 -2.15 24.59
N GLU A 191 -1.25 -1.21 25.48
CA GLU A 191 -2.20 -0.19 25.96
C GLU A 191 -2.65 0.70 24.81
N ALA A 192 -1.71 1.22 24.02
CA ALA A 192 -2.02 2.03 22.85
C ALA A 192 -2.92 1.30 21.85
N ARG A 193 -2.65 0.01 21.57
CA ARG A 193 -3.50 -0.83 20.69
C ARG A 193 -4.91 -1.00 21.22
N THR A 194 -5.04 -1.16 22.54
CA THR A 194 -6.33 -1.35 23.20
C THR A 194 -7.15 -0.07 23.16
N GLU A 195 -6.52 1.08 23.36
CA GLU A 195 -7.18 2.39 23.41
C GLU A 195 -7.49 2.96 22.02
N PHE A 196 -6.65 2.65 21.03
CA PHE A 196 -6.66 3.25 19.70
C PHE A 196 -8.05 3.33 19.03
N PRO A 197 -8.86 2.26 18.96
CA PRO A 197 -10.16 2.34 18.28
C PRO A 197 -11.11 3.36 18.91
N SER A 198 -11.05 3.54 20.23
CA SER A 198 -11.87 4.52 20.95
C SER A 198 -11.41 5.94 20.64
N LEU A 199 -10.10 6.21 20.73
CA LEU A 199 -9.57 7.56 20.48
C LEU A 199 -9.80 8.00 19.03
N ARG A 200 -9.64 7.08 18.09
CA ARG A 200 -9.97 7.34 16.68
C ARG A 200 -11.43 7.76 16.54
N ALA A 201 -12.36 7.03 17.16
CA ALA A 201 -13.79 7.34 17.11
C ALA A 201 -14.18 8.69 17.75
N GLU A 202 -13.37 9.22 18.66
CA GLU A 202 -13.53 10.58 19.20
C GLU A 202 -13.09 11.67 18.21
N ILE A 203 -12.16 11.36 17.30
CA ILE A 203 -11.58 12.30 16.33
C ILE A 203 -12.36 12.34 15.01
N GLU A 204 -12.79 11.18 14.51
CA GLU A 204 -13.44 11.07 13.19
C GLU A 204 -14.90 10.61 13.27
N SER A 205 -15.70 11.12 12.34
CA SER A 205 -17.09 10.72 12.17
C SER A 205 -17.47 10.75 10.70
N ARG A 206 -18.49 9.98 10.32
CA ARG A 206 -19.11 10.13 9.01
C ARG A 206 -19.71 11.53 8.92
N ALA A 207 -19.41 12.24 7.83
CA ALA A 207 -20.05 13.50 7.53
C ALA A 207 -21.57 13.28 7.38
N SER A 208 -22.33 14.22 7.94
CA SER A 208 -23.79 14.25 7.91
C SER A 208 -24.31 15.13 6.78
#